data_AF-A0A4U7D4C1-F1
#
_entry.id   AF-A0A4U7D4C1-F1
#
_cell.length_a   1.000
_cell.length_b   1.000
_cell.length_c   1.000
_cell.angle_alpha   90.00
_cell.angle_beta   90.00
_cell.angle_gamma   90.00
#
_symmetry.space_group_name_H-M   'P 1'
#
loop_
_entity.id
_entity.type
_entity.pdbx_description
1 polymer ?
#
loop_
_entity_poly.entity_id
_entity_poly.type
_entity_poly.pdbx_seq_one_letter_code
_entity_poly.pdbx_strand_id
1 'polypeptide(L)'
;FIVAIMIGLFVAGRITPPIKQLSNGLTAISNGELDKEVDQHVENDEIGRMVEAYTKMQENLEGVFSQIGTASEGLKQGDLNWEFESQYPGTYGETIANLETGAGELAASFEQIQSVSSDLQQGVL
;
A
#
# COMPACT_ATOMS: atom_id res chain seq x y z
N PHE A 1 17.48 41.99 -20.59
CA PHE A 1 17.51 41.70 -19.15
C PHE A 1 16.11 41.42 -18.58
N ILE A 2 15.14 42.33 -18.74
CA ILE A 2 13.76 42.15 -18.24
C ILE A 2 13.10 40.83 -18.71
N VAL A 3 13.23 40.49 -19.99
CA VAL A 3 12.67 39.25 -20.55
C VAL A 3 13.25 38.00 -19.87
N ALA A 4 14.55 37.99 -19.57
CA ALA A 4 15.18 36.86 -18.88
C ALA A 4 14.66 36.70 -17.44
N ILE A 5 14.40 37.81 -16.75
CA ILE A 5 13.77 37.81 -15.42
C ILE A 5 12.34 37.25 -15.51
N MET A 6 11.55 37.68 -16.50
CA MET A 6 10.18 37.18 -16.67
C MET A 6 10.16 35.67 -16.95
N ILE A 7 11.05 35.19 -17.82
CA ILE A 7 11.18 33.75 -18.10
C ILE A 7 11.61 32.99 -16.84
N GLY A 8 12.59 33.50 -16.09
CA GLY A 8 13.04 32.87 -14.85
C GLY A 8 11.92 32.74 -13.81
N LEU A 9 11.12 33.79 -13.62
CA LEU A 9 9.97 33.76 -12.71
C LEU A 9 8.87 32.80 -13.19
N PHE A 10 8.61 32.76 -14.50
CA PHE A 10 7.65 31.84 -15.10
C PHE A 10 8.05 30.37 -14.88
N VAL A 11 9.30 30.03 -15.18
CA VAL A 11 9.84 28.68 -14.98
C VAL A 11 9.85 28.29 -13.51
N ALA A 12 10.32 29.18 -12.63
CA ALA A 12 10.33 28.93 -11.19
C ALA A 12 8.93 28.69 -10.64
N GLY A 13 7.93 29.45 -11.11
CA GLY A 13 6.53 29.29 -10.73
C GLY A 13 5.93 27.96 -11.18
N ARG A 14 6.45 27.35 -12.26
CA ARG A 14 5.94 26.08 -12.81
C ARG A 14 6.62 24.85 -12.21
N ILE A 15 7.90 24.94 -11.87
CA ILE A 15 8.70 23.81 -11.36
C ILE A 15 8.63 23.69 -9.82
N THR A 16 8.69 24.81 -9.09
CA THR A 16 8.84 24.78 -7.63
C THR A 16 7.65 24.14 -6.91
N PRO A 17 6.39 24.45 -7.25
CA PRO A 17 5.24 23.86 -6.56
C PRO A 17 5.17 22.32 -6.61
N PRO A 18 5.20 21.66 -7.79
CA PRO A 18 5.09 20.20 -7.85
C PRO A 18 6.26 19.47 -7.18
N ILE A 19 7.48 20.00 -7.27
CA ILE A 19 8.65 19.42 -6.56
C ILE A 19 8.45 19.48 -5.04
N LYS A 20 7.94 20.59 -4.50
CA LYS A 20 7.65 20.71 -3.07
C LYS A 20 6.54 19.76 -2.63
N GLN A 21 5.50 19.58 -3.44
CA GLN A 21 4.43 18.63 -3.15
C GLN A 21 4.96 17.20 -3.08
N LEU A 22 5.76 16.77 -4.07
CA LEU A 22 6.42 15.46 -4.06
C LEU A 22 7.31 15.27 -2.83
N SER A 23 8.12 16.27 -2.49
CA SER A 23 8.99 16.22 -1.30
C SER A 23 8.19 16.05 -0.01
N ASN A 24 7.07 16.78 0.12
CA ASN A 24 6.21 16.70 1.29
C ASN A 24 5.50 15.34 1.36
N GLY A 25 5.00 14.84 0.22
CA GLY A 25 4.35 13.53 0.12
C GLY A 25 5.31 12.39 0.48
N LEU A 26 6.54 12.41 -0.04
CA LEU A 26 7.58 11.45 0.34
C LEU A 26 7.93 11.52 1.83
N THR A 27 7.94 12.72 2.41
CA THR A 27 8.14 12.90 3.86
C THR A 27 6.97 12.31 4.65
N ALA A 28 5.73 12.52 4.21
CA ALA A 28 4.55 11.93 4.82
C ALA A 28 4.60 10.39 4.78
N ILE A 29 4.91 9.81 3.62
CA ILE A 29 5.11 8.35 3.47
C ILE A 29 6.21 7.85 4.41
N SER A 30 7.33 8.57 4.54
CA SER A 30 8.41 8.19 5.46
C SER A 30 7.99 8.21 6.95
N ASN A 31 6.96 8.98 7.29
CA ASN A 31 6.36 9.03 8.62
C ASN A 31 5.18 8.05 8.79
N GLY A 32 4.84 7.26 7.76
CA GLY A 32 3.72 6.32 7.76
C GLY A 32 2.36 6.94 7.43
N GLU A 33 2.32 8.18 6.94
CA GLU A 33 1.10 8.85 6.48
C GLU A 33 0.89 8.57 4.98
N LEU A 34 0.04 7.58 4.66
CA LEU A 34 -0.20 7.12 3.28
C LEU A 34 -1.48 7.71 2.65
N ASP A 35 -2.33 8.35 3.45
CA ASP A 35 -3.65 8.88 3.06
C ASP A 35 -3.60 10.32 2.49
N LYS A 36 -2.39 10.86 2.27
CA LYS A 36 -2.20 12.26 1.83
C LYS A 36 -2.36 12.39 0.33
N GLU A 37 -3.47 12.95 -0.13
CA GLU A 37 -3.65 13.27 -1.55
C GLU A 37 -2.61 14.29 -2.04
N VAL A 38 -2.04 14.03 -3.21
CA VAL A 38 -1.19 14.96 -3.95
C VAL A 38 -1.98 15.52 -5.12
N ASP A 39 -1.95 16.84 -5.29
CA ASP A 39 -2.61 17.49 -6.42
C ASP A 39 -2.07 16.94 -7.74
N GLN A 40 -2.97 16.51 -8.62
CA GLN A 40 -2.57 15.99 -9.92
C GLN A 40 -1.91 17.09 -10.75
N HIS A 41 -0.64 16.89 -11.08
CA HIS A 41 0.07 17.74 -12.02
C HIS A 41 -0.18 17.26 -13.45
N VAL A 42 -1.17 17.85 -14.13
CA VAL A 42 -1.63 17.44 -15.46
C VAL A 42 -0.74 18.03 -16.57
N GLU A 43 0.57 17.94 -16.42
CA GLU A 43 1.53 18.41 -17.43
C GLU A 43 2.28 17.21 -18.02
N ASN A 44 2.46 17.20 -19.34
CA ASN A 44 3.15 16.11 -20.05
C ASN A 44 4.67 16.34 -20.10
N ASP A 45 5.28 16.60 -18.95
CA ASP A 45 6.73 16.80 -18.81
C ASP A 45 7.35 15.79 -17.82
N GLU A 46 8.64 15.91 -17.57
CA GLU A 46 9.35 15.04 -16.62
C GLU A 46 8.79 15.16 -15.21
N ILE A 47 8.25 16.33 -14.83
CA ILE A 47 7.64 16.54 -13.52
C ILE A 47 6.30 15.79 -13.43
N GLY A 48 5.47 15.87 -14.47
CA GLY A 48 4.23 15.10 -14.55
C GLY A 48 4.46 13.60 -14.45
N ARG A 49 5.50 13.08 -15.12
CA ARG A 49 5.89 11.66 -15.01
C ARG A 49 6.34 11.27 -13.60
N MET A 50 7.03 12.16 -12.88
CA MET A 50 7.40 11.93 -11.48
C MET A 50 6.16 11.93 -10.58
N VAL A 51 5.21 12.83 -10.81
CA VAL A 51 3.94 12.87 -10.08
C VAL A 51 3.13 11.60 -10.33
N GLU A 52 2.99 11.16 -11.57
CA GLU A 52 2.30 9.90 -11.90
C GLU A 52 2.96 8.69 -11.23
N ALA A 53 4.29 8.58 -11.28
CA ALA A 53 5.02 7.50 -10.63
C ALA A 53 4.87 7.53 -9.10
N TYR A 54 4.91 8.72 -8.50
CA TYR A 54 4.66 8.93 -7.09
C TYR A 54 3.24 8.50 -6.69
N THR A 55 2.22 8.93 -7.44
CA THR A 55 0.82 8.58 -7.16
C THR A 55 0.61 7.07 -7.20
N LYS A 56 1.12 6.39 -8.25
CA LYS A 56 1.06 4.92 -8.33
C LYS A 56 1.78 4.23 -7.17
N MET A 57 2.94 4.76 -6.75
CA MET A 57 3.66 4.20 -5.60
C MET A 57 2.83 4.33 -4.31
N GLN A 58 2.22 5.50 -4.09
CA GLN A 58 1.37 5.75 -2.94
C GLN A 58 0.15 4.82 -2.92
N GLU A 59 -0.58 4.70 -4.03
CA GLU A 59 -1.74 3.81 -4.17
C GLU A 59 -1.39 2.34 -3.86
N ASN A 60 -0.26 1.85 -4.39
CA ASN A 60 0.19 0.50 -4.11
C ASN A 60 0.56 0.29 -2.63
N LEU A 61 1.25 1.26 -2.02
CA LEU A 61 1.61 1.20 -0.60
C LEU A 61 0.36 1.18 0.29
N GLU A 62 -0.56 2.11 0.06
CA GLU A 62 -1.82 2.19 0.82
C GLU A 62 -2.62 0.89 0.71
N GLY A 63 -2.78 0.36 -0.51
CA GLY A 63 -3.48 -0.89 -0.75
C GLY A 63 -2.86 -2.08 -0.02
N VAL A 64 -1.53 -2.23 -0.07
CA VAL A 64 -0.82 -3.32 0.62
C VAL A 64 -0.97 -3.21 2.14
N PHE A 65 -0.80 -2.01 2.71
CA PHE A 65 -0.96 -1.83 4.16
C PHE A 65 -2.40 -2.01 4.62
N SER A 66 -3.38 -1.65 3.79
CA SER A 66 -4.80 -1.94 4.04
C SER A 66 -5.06 -3.45 4.14
N GLN A 67 -4.51 -4.24 3.21
CA GLN A 67 -4.62 -5.70 3.22
C GLN A 67 -3.96 -6.33 4.46
N ILE A 68 -2.78 -5.84 4.83
CA ILE A 68 -2.08 -6.27 6.06
C ILE A 68 -2.94 -5.93 7.30
N GLY A 69 -3.56 -4.74 7.33
CA GLY A 69 -4.47 -4.33 8.40
C GLY A 69 -5.67 -5.26 8.54
N THR A 70 -6.32 -5.59 7.42
CA THR A 70 -7.46 -6.53 7.37
C THR A 70 -7.07 -7.91 7.89
N ALA A 71 -5.95 -8.45 7.40
CA ALA A 71 -5.44 -9.75 7.86
C ALA A 71 -5.10 -9.73 9.35
N SER A 72 -4.45 -8.66 9.84
CA SER A 72 -4.11 -8.53 11.25
C SER A 72 -5.35 -8.44 12.14
N GLU A 73 -6.39 -7.73 11.70
CA GLU A 73 -7.64 -7.59 12.43
C GLU A 73 -8.44 -8.89 12.46
N GLY A 74 -8.49 -9.60 11.34
CA GLY A 74 -9.10 -10.92 11.27
C GLY A 74 -8.37 -11.92 12.18
N LEU A 75 -7.04 -11.90 12.17
CA LEU A 75 -6.22 -12.81 12.99
C LEU A 75 -6.51 -12.61 14.48
N LYS A 76 -6.64 -11.35 14.90
CA LYS A 76 -7.02 -10.98 16.27
C LYS A 76 -8.40 -11.53 16.66
N GLN A 77 -9.32 -11.64 15.70
CA GLN A 77 -10.67 -12.16 15.90
C GLN A 77 -10.78 -13.68 15.69
N GLY A 78 -9.72 -14.33 15.20
CA GLY A 78 -9.73 -15.75 14.83
C GLY A 78 -10.50 -16.04 13.54
N ASP A 79 -10.85 -15.02 12.77
CA ASP A 79 -11.41 -15.16 11.43
C ASP A 79 -10.25 -15.15 10.44
N LEU A 80 -10.03 -16.23 9.71
CA LEU A 80 -8.89 -16.41 8.79
C LEU A 80 -9.33 -16.47 7.32
N ASN A 81 -10.62 -16.26 7.04
CA ASN A 81 -11.18 -16.35 5.69
C ASN A 81 -11.12 -15.00 4.98
N TRP A 82 -9.92 -14.49 4.73
CA TRP A 82 -9.73 -13.21 4.03
C TRP A 82 -9.50 -13.42 2.54
N GLU A 83 -10.08 -12.53 1.75
CA GLU A 83 -9.83 -12.46 0.31
C GLU A 83 -8.87 -11.29 0.06
N PHE A 84 -7.70 -11.62 -0.47
CA PHE A 84 -6.71 -10.61 -0.85
C PHE A 84 -6.90 -10.19 -2.30
N GLU A 85 -6.73 -8.91 -2.58
CA GLU A 85 -6.62 -8.42 -3.95
C GLU A 85 -5.22 -8.74 -4.47
N SER A 86 -5.12 -9.66 -5.43
CA SER A 86 -3.84 -10.19 -5.93
C SER A 86 -3.19 -9.37 -7.05
N GLN A 87 -3.58 -8.10 -7.22
CA GLN A 87 -3.22 -7.31 -8.41
C GLN A 87 -2.10 -6.29 -8.18
N TYR A 88 -1.24 -6.49 -7.17
CA TYR A 88 -0.13 -5.58 -6.89
C TYR A 88 1.16 -5.96 -7.66
N PRO A 89 1.92 -4.98 -8.19
CA PRO A 89 3.11 -5.27 -8.98
C PRO A 89 4.32 -5.68 -8.11
N GLY A 90 5.14 -6.59 -8.64
CA GLY A 90 6.44 -6.97 -8.06
C GLY A 90 6.34 -7.43 -6.60
N THR A 91 7.23 -6.92 -5.75
CA THR A 91 7.35 -7.34 -4.34
C THR A 91 6.09 -7.08 -3.51
N TYR A 92 5.26 -6.11 -3.90
CA TYR A 92 3.96 -5.89 -3.25
C TYR A 92 3.05 -7.11 -3.40
N GLY A 93 2.91 -7.61 -4.63
CA GLY A 93 2.12 -8.80 -4.93
C GLY A 93 2.68 -10.06 -4.29
N GLU A 94 4.00 -10.24 -4.33
CA GLU A 94 4.67 -11.37 -3.66
C GLU A 94 4.42 -11.37 -2.15
N THR A 95 4.43 -10.19 -1.52
CA THR A 95 4.17 -10.05 -0.07
C THR A 95 2.73 -10.44 0.28
N ILE A 96 1.75 -9.96 -0.50
CA ILE A 96 0.34 -10.29 -0.32
C ILE A 96 0.08 -11.78 -0.57
N ALA A 97 0.66 -12.37 -1.60
CA ALA A 97 0.52 -13.80 -1.89
C ALA A 97 1.12 -14.69 -0.79
N ASN A 98 2.27 -14.29 -0.22
CA ASN A 98 2.85 -15.00 0.93
C ASN A 98 1.97 -14.87 2.19
N LEU A 99 1.38 -13.70 2.40
CA LEU A 99 0.45 -13.46 3.51
C LEU A 99 -0.82 -14.33 3.37
N GLU A 100 -1.38 -14.40 2.17
CA GLU A 100 -2.52 -15.27 1.84
C GLU A 100 -2.20 -16.75 2.09
N THR A 101 -1.03 -17.21 1.62
CA THR A 101 -0.59 -18.59 1.85
C THR A 101 -0.46 -18.90 3.34
N GLY A 102 0.18 -18.01 4.10
CA GLY A 102 0.34 -18.17 5.55
C GLY A 102 -0.99 -18.14 6.31
N ALA A 103 -1.95 -17.32 5.87
CA ALA A 103 -3.30 -17.31 6.41
C ALA A 103 -4.01 -18.66 6.22
N GLY A 104 -3.90 -19.24 5.01
CA GLY A 104 -4.47 -20.56 4.70
C GLY A 104 -3.84 -21.69 5.51
N GLU A 105 -2.52 -21.70 5.69
CA GLU A 105 -1.83 -22.69 6.54
C GLU A 105 -2.27 -22.59 8.01
N LEU A 106 -2.45 -21.35 8.50
CA LEU A 106 -2.93 -21.12 9.85
C LEU A 106 -4.38 -21.60 10.02
N ALA A 107 -5.26 -21.32 9.05
CA ALA A 107 -6.64 -21.79 9.06
C ALA A 107 -6.74 -23.31 9.13
N ALA A 108 -5.98 -24.01 8.26
CA ALA A 108 -5.89 -25.46 8.28
C ALA A 108 -5.40 -26.03 9.62
N SER A 109 -4.43 -25.35 10.25
CA SER A 109 -3.93 -25.74 11.58
C SER A 109 -5.01 -25.62 12.66
N PHE A 110 -5.83 -24.55 12.64
CA PHE A 110 -6.95 -24.40 13.56
C PHE A 110 -8.03 -25.45 13.35
N GLU A 111 -8.38 -25.78 12.11
CA GLU A 111 -9.32 -26.86 11.80
C GLU A 111 -8.83 -28.20 12.35
N GLN A 112 -7.54 -28.50 12.20
CA GLN A 112 -6.95 -29.72 12.73
C GLN A 112 -6.99 -29.78 14.26
N ILE A 113 -6.70 -28.67 14.95
CA ILE A 113 -6.81 -28.58 16.40
C ILE A 113 -8.27 -28.79 16.86
N GLN A 114 -9.24 -28.22 16.15
CA GLN A 114 -10.66 -28.42 16.44
C GLN A 114 -11.08 -29.87 16.25
N SER A 115 -10.62 -30.54 15.18
CA SER A 115 -10.87 -31.97 14.95
C SER A 115 -10.33 -32.83 16.09
N VAL A 116 -9.05 -32.67 16.44
CA VAL A 116 -8.42 -33.43 17.53
C VAL A 116 -9.10 -33.17 18.87
N SER A 117 -9.50 -31.92 19.14
CA SER A 117 -10.24 -31.56 20.35
C SER A 117 -11.61 -32.22 20.41
N SER A 118 -12.31 -32.32 19.27
CA SER A 118 -13.59 -33.01 19.14
C SER A 118 -13.43 -34.52 19.38
N ASP A 119 -12.41 -35.15 18.79
CA ASP A 119 -12.14 -36.58 18.95
C ASP A 119 -11.84 -36.94 20.42
N LEU A 120 -11.04 -36.10 21.10
CA LEU A 120 -10.77 -36.20 22.54
C LEU A 120 -12.05 -36.09 23.39
N GLN A 121 -12.93 -35.13 23.08
CA GLN A 121 -14.22 -34.97 23.80
C GLN A 121 -15.13 -36.18 23.61
N GLN A 122 -15.07 -36.83 22.44
CA GLN A 122 -15.86 -38.01 22.13
C GLN A 122 -15.23 -39.32 22.63
N GLY A 123 -14.01 -39.27 23.17
CA GLY A 123 -13.29 -40.45 23.67
C GLY A 123 -12.79 -41.39 22.57
N VAL A 124 -12.63 -40.86 21.35
CA VAL A 124 -12.12 -41.59 20.19
C VAL A 124 -10.66 -41.17 20.00
N LEU A 125 -9.72 -42.01 20.45
CA LEU A 125 -8.29 -41.87 20.18
C LEU A 125 -7.80 -43.12 19.46
#